data_AF-W4M1S5-F1
#
_entry.id   AF-W4M1S5-F1
#
_cell.length_a   1.000
_cell.length_b   1.000
_cell.length_c   1.000
_cell.angle_alpha   90.00
_cell.angle_beta   90.00
_cell.angle_gamma   90.00
#
_symmetry.space_group_name_H-M   'P 1'
#
loop_
_entity.id
_entity.type
_entity.pdbx_description
1 polymer ?
#
loop_
_entity_poly.entity_id
_entity_poly.type
_entity_poly.pdbx_seq_one_letter_code
_entity_poly.pdbx_strand_id
1 'polypeptide(L)'
;MNTPQPPDHHGDQPINRRAFLHTASVATATIVVAGLGTRTVAAEADKYAPPDKSALPPSTMSLDLPRTALVVTDPQIDFLSPKGVTWEVVGKNVTELHTVANIGRLFATAKQAEITVAVSPHYYYPTDKGWQFEGAL
;
A
#
# COMPACT_ATOMS: atom_id res chain seq x y z
N MET A 1 7.80 -57.76 -27.13
CA MET A 1 6.48 -57.81 -26.46
C MET A 1 6.52 -56.83 -25.29
N ASN A 2 5.55 -55.93 -25.24
CA ASN A 2 5.29 -54.88 -24.25
C ASN A 2 6.24 -53.66 -24.18
N THR A 3 5.64 -52.54 -24.57
CA THR A 3 6.09 -51.15 -24.60
C THR A 3 6.21 -50.52 -23.20
N PRO A 4 7.10 -49.54 -22.98
CA PRO A 4 7.19 -48.79 -21.73
C PRO A 4 6.04 -47.76 -21.62
N GLN A 5 5.37 -47.71 -20.47
CA GLN A 5 4.44 -46.64 -20.13
C GLN A 5 5.20 -45.55 -19.32
N PRO A 6 5.17 -44.26 -19.72
CA PRO A 6 5.84 -43.19 -18.99
C PRO A 6 5.03 -42.71 -17.77
N PRO A 7 5.68 -42.22 -16.69
CA PRO A 7 5.00 -41.63 -15.55
C PRO A 7 4.39 -40.26 -15.86
N ASP A 8 3.23 -40.02 -15.24
CA ASP A 8 2.28 -38.94 -15.50
C ASP A 8 2.85 -37.53 -15.28
N HIS A 9 2.78 -36.70 -16.32
CA HIS A 9 3.00 -35.26 -16.23
C HIS A 9 1.69 -34.56 -15.89
N HIS A 10 1.49 -34.16 -14.63
CA HIS A 10 0.47 -33.18 -14.27
C HIS A 10 0.88 -31.80 -14.80
N GLY A 11 0.51 -31.53 -16.05
CA GLY A 11 0.60 -30.21 -16.65
C GLY A 11 -0.54 -29.33 -16.15
N ASP A 12 -0.25 -28.52 -15.14
CA ASP A 12 -1.11 -27.40 -14.75
C ASP A 12 -1.06 -26.34 -15.88
N GLN A 13 -2.05 -26.36 -16.76
CA GLN A 13 -2.21 -25.36 -17.82
C GLN A 13 -2.93 -24.14 -17.22
N PRO A 14 -2.33 -22.94 -17.23
CA PRO A 14 -3.00 -21.76 -16.69
C PRO A 14 -4.21 -21.40 -17.57
N ILE A 15 -5.39 -21.36 -16.94
CA ILE A 15 -6.65 -20.97 -17.57
C ILE A 15 -6.50 -19.58 -18.20
N ASN A 16 -6.50 -19.55 -19.53
CA ASN A 16 -6.38 -18.32 -20.31
C ASN A 16 -7.73 -17.58 -20.34
N ARG A 17 -7.90 -16.61 -19.44
CA ARG A 17 -9.13 -15.81 -19.27
C ARG A 17 -9.56 -15.02 -20.52
N ARG A 18 -8.74 -14.95 -21.57
CA ARG A 18 -9.03 -14.24 -22.82
C ARG A 18 -9.80 -15.06 -23.87
N ALA A 19 -9.99 -16.37 -23.67
CA ALA A 19 -10.73 -17.21 -24.63
C ALA A 19 -12.26 -17.17 -24.47
N PHE A 20 -12.80 -16.50 -23.44
CA PHE A 20 -14.24 -16.54 -23.13
C PHE A 20 -15.09 -15.42 -23.79
N LEU A 21 -14.48 -14.51 -24.57
CA LEU A 21 -15.19 -13.32 -25.08
C LEU A 21 -15.51 -13.33 -26.58
N HIS A 22 -15.32 -14.44 -27.30
CA HIS A 22 -15.60 -14.51 -28.73
C HIS A 22 -16.45 -15.72 -29.12
N THR A 23 -17.69 -15.80 -28.63
CA THR A 23 -18.80 -16.56 -29.27
C THR A 23 -20.10 -16.37 -28.48
N ALA A 24 -20.85 -15.32 -28.78
CA ALA A 24 -22.28 -15.28 -28.46
C ALA A 24 -23.01 -14.38 -29.47
N SER A 25 -23.26 -14.95 -30.64
CA SER A 25 -24.19 -14.45 -31.65
C SER A 25 -25.64 -14.67 -31.21
N VAL A 26 -26.37 -13.56 -31.05
CA VAL A 26 -27.82 -13.33 -31.21
C VAL A 26 -28.80 -14.41 -30.73
N ALA A 27 -29.48 -14.11 -29.61
CA ALA A 27 -30.85 -14.56 -29.34
C ALA A 27 -31.66 -13.39 -28.76
N THR A 28 -32.66 -12.94 -29.51
CA THR A 28 -33.56 -11.85 -29.15
C THR A 28 -34.59 -12.36 -28.14
N ALA A 29 -34.45 -11.98 -26.87
CA ALA A 29 -35.50 -12.13 -25.86
C ALA A 29 -35.94 -10.73 -25.41
N THR A 30 -37.13 -10.32 -25.86
CA THR A 30 -37.79 -9.09 -25.39
C THR A 30 -38.24 -9.30 -23.94
N ILE A 31 -37.44 -8.83 -22.99
CA ILE A 31 -37.80 -8.73 -21.57
C ILE A 31 -38.28 -7.30 -21.31
N VAL A 32 -39.51 -7.19 -20.79
CA VAL A 32 -40.13 -5.94 -20.35
C VAL A 32 -39.26 -5.30 -19.27
N VAL A 33 -38.72 -4.12 -19.58
CA VAL A 33 -37.95 -3.28 -18.64
C VAL A 33 -38.93 -2.51 -17.76
N ALA A 34 -39.06 -2.92 -16.50
CA ALA A 34 -39.63 -2.08 -15.46
C ALA A 34 -38.79 -2.21 -14.19
N GLY A 35 -37.87 -1.26 -14.00
CA GLY A 35 -37.36 -0.93 -12.66
C GLY A 35 -35.91 -1.27 -12.31
N LEU A 36 -35.06 -1.78 -13.22
CA LEU A 36 -33.62 -1.81 -12.94
C LEU A 36 -33.02 -0.44 -13.27
N GLY A 37 -33.19 0.50 -12.33
CA GLY A 37 -32.32 1.66 -12.27
C GLY A 37 -30.88 1.16 -12.17
N THR A 38 -30.09 1.39 -13.21
CA THR A 38 -28.63 1.26 -13.15
C THR A 38 -28.14 2.14 -12.01
N ARG A 39 -27.90 1.54 -10.84
CA ARG A 39 -27.09 2.16 -9.80
C ARG A 39 -25.68 2.20 -10.37
N THR A 40 -25.35 3.31 -11.02
CA THR A 40 -23.96 3.72 -11.17
C THR A 40 -23.44 3.89 -9.75
N VAL A 41 -22.71 2.89 -9.25
CA VAL A 41 -21.89 3.05 -8.06
C VAL A 41 -20.86 4.09 -8.47
N ALA A 42 -21.10 5.35 -8.11
CA ALA A 42 -20.11 6.39 -8.32
C ALA A 42 -18.83 5.89 -7.66
N ALA A 43 -17.74 5.84 -8.41
CA ALA A 43 -16.44 5.51 -7.86
C ALA A 43 -16.21 6.48 -6.69
N GLU A 44 -16.05 5.92 -5.49
CA GLU A 44 -15.72 6.69 -4.31
C GLU A 44 -14.44 7.45 -4.61
N ALA A 45 -14.47 8.77 -4.47
CA ALA A 45 -13.32 9.62 -4.75
C ALA A 45 -12.16 9.16 -3.85
N ASP A 46 -10.97 8.97 -4.43
CA ASP A 46 -9.79 8.60 -3.66
C ASP A 46 -9.50 9.71 -2.64
N LYS A 47 -9.69 9.38 -1.35
CA LYS A 47 -9.48 10.26 -0.19
C LYS A 47 -8.08 10.85 -0.14
N TYR A 48 -7.10 10.21 -0.78
CA TYR A 48 -5.69 10.61 -0.79
C TYR A 48 -5.21 11.08 -2.17
N ALA A 49 -6.13 11.35 -3.11
CA ALA A 49 -5.78 11.91 -4.41
C ALA A 49 -5.03 13.25 -4.26
N PRO A 50 -4.00 13.51 -5.09
CA PRO A 50 -3.38 14.83 -5.15
C PRO A 50 -4.41 15.91 -5.47
N PRO A 51 -4.26 17.14 -4.93
CA PRO A 51 -5.17 18.24 -5.27
C PRO A 51 -5.02 18.60 -6.75
N ASP A 52 -6.15 18.95 -7.41
CA ASP A 52 -6.17 19.38 -8.82
C ASP A 52 -5.21 20.54 -9.11
N LYS A 53 -5.00 21.40 -8.11
CA LYS A 53 -4.06 22.53 -8.14
C LYS A 53 -3.08 22.41 -6.98
N SER A 54 -1.92 21.84 -7.25
CA SER A 54 -0.83 21.76 -6.27
C SER A 54 -0.34 23.15 -5.86
N ALA A 55 -0.08 23.34 -4.57
CA ALA A 55 0.54 24.55 -4.04
C ALA A 55 2.03 24.68 -4.42
N LEU A 56 2.65 23.57 -4.80
CA LEU A 56 4.06 23.50 -5.18
C LEU A 56 4.21 23.09 -6.65
N PRO A 57 5.24 23.59 -7.36
CA PRO A 57 5.55 23.08 -8.69
C PRO A 57 5.92 21.59 -8.62
N PRO A 58 5.69 20.83 -9.70
CA PRO A 58 6.14 19.45 -9.77
C PRO A 58 7.64 19.33 -9.51
N SER A 59 8.05 18.32 -8.72
CA SER A 59 9.45 18.03 -8.49
C SER A 59 10.13 17.57 -9.78
N THR A 60 11.35 18.04 -10.03
CA THR A 60 12.25 17.52 -11.09
C THR A 60 13.29 16.56 -10.52
N MET A 61 13.12 16.10 -9.28
CA MET A 61 14.03 15.16 -8.63
C MET A 61 14.01 13.81 -9.37
N SER A 62 15.19 13.29 -9.69
CA SER A 62 15.39 11.92 -10.15
C SER A 62 16.14 11.16 -9.07
N LEU A 63 15.69 9.94 -8.79
CA LEU A 63 16.35 9.07 -7.84
C LEU A 63 17.69 8.60 -8.42
N ASP A 64 18.77 8.90 -7.71
CA ASP A 64 20.13 8.48 -8.04
C ASP A 64 20.65 7.66 -6.86
N LEU A 65 20.60 6.33 -6.99
CA LEU A 65 20.79 5.41 -5.87
C LEU A 65 22.14 5.62 -5.14
N PRO A 66 23.29 5.75 -5.82
CA PRO A 66 24.57 6.09 -5.19
C PRO A 66 24.58 7.40 -4.39
N ARG A 67 23.67 8.33 -4.67
CA ARG A 67 23.56 9.63 -3.99
C ARG A 67 22.29 9.76 -3.13
N THR A 68 21.63 8.64 -2.87
CA THR A 68 20.37 8.58 -2.12
C THR A 68 20.58 7.93 -0.76
N ALA A 69 19.84 8.42 0.25
CA ALA A 69 19.68 7.75 1.52
C ALA A 69 18.19 7.69 1.89
N LEU A 70 17.80 6.63 2.60
CA LEU A 70 16.53 6.56 3.33
C LEU A 70 16.76 7.08 4.74
N VAL A 71 16.09 8.17 5.09
CA VAL A 71 16.07 8.70 6.46
C VAL A 71 14.67 8.50 7.04
N VAL A 72 14.56 7.81 8.18
CA VAL A 72 13.30 7.66 8.92
C VAL A 72 13.41 8.45 10.22
N THR A 73 12.61 9.51 10.32
CA THR A 73 12.58 10.41 11.47
C THR A 73 11.49 9.99 12.45
N ASP A 74 11.84 10.01 13.73
CA ASP A 74 10.97 9.77 14.88
C ASP A 74 10.05 8.55 14.76
N PRO A 75 10.55 7.33 14.45
CA PRO A 75 9.73 6.12 14.45
C PRO A 75 9.43 5.66 15.89
N GLN A 76 8.82 6.53 16.69
CA GLN A 76 8.55 6.34 18.12
C GLN A 76 7.49 5.26 18.33
N ILE A 77 7.77 4.39 19.29
CA ILE A 77 6.85 3.31 19.67
C ILE A 77 5.51 3.84 20.20
N ASP A 78 5.51 5.05 20.77
CA ASP A 78 4.34 5.73 21.32
C ASP A 78 3.24 5.97 20.28
N PHE A 79 3.61 6.09 19.01
CA PHE A 79 2.70 6.31 17.87
C PHE A 79 2.54 5.08 16.98
N LEU A 80 3.59 4.28 16.85
CA LEU A 80 3.65 3.18 15.87
C LEU A 80 3.32 1.80 16.47
N SER A 81 2.98 1.72 17.75
CA SER A 81 2.64 0.47 18.43
C SER A 81 1.21 0.48 18.97
N PRO A 82 0.47 -0.64 18.88
CA PRO A 82 -0.80 -0.83 19.61
C PRO A 82 -0.72 -0.65 21.13
N LYS A 83 0.48 -0.69 21.69
CA LYS A 83 0.74 -0.46 23.12
C LYS A 83 1.22 0.97 23.42
N GLY A 84 1.32 1.83 22.41
CA GLY A 84 1.77 3.21 22.54
C GLY A 84 0.71 4.10 23.16
N VAL A 85 1.17 5.09 23.94
CA VAL A 85 0.32 6.04 24.68
C VAL A 85 -0.60 6.87 23.77
N THR A 86 -0.23 7.09 22.50
CA THR A 86 -1.04 7.86 21.54
C THR A 86 -1.96 6.99 20.67
N TRP A 87 -1.94 5.67 20.85
CA TRP A 87 -2.57 4.72 19.92
C TRP A 87 -4.07 4.94 19.73
N GLU A 88 -4.79 5.35 20.77
CA GLU A 88 -6.24 5.63 20.66
C GLU A 88 -6.56 6.73 19.65
N VAL A 89 -5.64 7.68 19.46
CA VAL A 89 -5.81 8.82 18.55
C VAL A 89 -5.32 8.49 17.14
N VAL A 90 -4.19 7.80 17.00
CA VAL A 90 -3.52 7.60 15.69
C VAL A 90 -3.64 6.19 15.12
N GLY A 91 -3.92 5.19 15.96
CA GLY A 91 -3.79 3.77 15.63
C GLY A 91 -4.67 3.30 14.47
N LYS A 92 -5.88 3.87 14.33
CA LYS A 92 -6.76 3.60 13.19
C LYS A 92 -6.12 3.97 11.86
N ASN A 93 -5.55 5.19 11.76
CA ASN A 93 -4.85 5.65 10.56
C ASN A 93 -3.56 4.85 10.31
N VAL A 94 -2.79 4.57 11.36
CA VAL A 94 -1.56 3.75 11.27
C VAL A 94 -1.87 2.36 10.69
N THR A 95 -3.02 1.79 11.06
CA THR A 95 -3.49 0.48 10.58
C THR A 95 -4.04 0.58 9.16
N GLU A 96 -4.94 1.53 8.88
CA GLU A 96 -5.56 1.77 7.57
C GLU A 96 -4.51 1.99 6.47
N LEU A 97 -3.46 2.77 6.77
CA LEU A 97 -2.41 3.11 5.83
C LEU A 97 -1.26 2.09 5.80
N HIS A 98 -1.33 1.03 6.61
CA HIS A 98 -0.27 0.03 6.75
C HIS A 98 1.11 0.64 7.07
N THR A 99 1.16 1.73 7.85
CA THR A 99 2.36 2.57 8.02
C THR A 99 3.58 1.77 8.47
N VAL A 100 3.45 0.94 9.51
CA VAL A 100 4.56 0.13 10.05
C VAL A 100 5.07 -0.88 9.02
N ALA A 101 4.16 -1.54 8.30
CA ALA A 101 4.52 -2.49 7.26
C ALA A 101 5.24 -1.80 6.09
N ASN A 102 4.78 -0.60 5.71
CA ASN A 102 5.39 0.20 4.64
C ASN A 102 6.81 0.66 5.02
N ILE A 103 7.02 1.10 6.27
CA ILE A 103 8.36 1.43 6.78
C ILE A 103 9.27 0.19 6.72
N GLY A 104 8.77 -0.98 7.12
CA GLY A 104 9.52 -2.24 6.99
C GLY A 104 9.91 -2.58 5.55
N ARG A 105 8.99 -2.40 4.59
CA ARG A 105 9.28 -2.56 3.16
C ARG A 105 10.35 -1.58 2.67
N LEU A 106 10.26 -0.31 3.07
CA LEU A 106 11.26 0.70 2.74
C LEU A 106 12.64 0.31 3.27
N PHE A 107 12.76 -0.14 4.51
CA PHE A 107 14.03 -0.62 5.05
C PHE A 107 14.59 -1.83 4.30
N ALA A 108 13.74 -2.80 3.96
CA ALA A 108 14.16 -3.99 3.22
C ALA A 108 14.65 -3.62 1.80
N THR A 109 13.87 -2.84 1.07
CA THR A 109 14.21 -2.40 -0.29
C THR A 109 15.43 -1.49 -0.31
N ALA A 110 15.57 -0.60 0.68
CA ALA A 110 16.73 0.28 0.80
C ALA A 110 18.03 -0.54 0.96
N LYS A 111 18.02 -1.53 1.85
CA LYS A 111 19.17 -2.43 2.04
C LYS A 111 19.48 -3.25 0.80
N GLN A 112 18.46 -3.75 0.10
CA GLN A 112 18.63 -4.49 -1.16
C GLN A 112 19.21 -3.62 -2.28
N ALA A 113 18.86 -2.33 -2.30
CA ALA A 113 19.34 -1.36 -3.28
C ALA A 113 20.67 -0.71 -2.87
N GLU A 114 21.30 -1.17 -1.79
CA GLU A 114 22.56 -0.64 -1.24
C GLU A 114 22.52 0.88 -0.93
N ILE A 115 21.34 1.44 -0.67
CA ILE A 115 21.21 2.84 -0.25
C ILE A 115 21.41 2.95 1.26
N THR A 116 22.05 4.04 1.68
CA THR A 116 22.29 4.30 3.11
C THR A 116 20.95 4.43 3.84
N VAL A 117 20.81 3.77 4.99
CA VAL A 117 19.66 3.91 5.89
C VAL A 117 20.10 4.61 7.16
N ALA A 118 19.43 5.70 7.51
CA ALA A 118 19.59 6.41 8.77
C ALA A 118 18.25 6.49 9.51
N VAL A 119 18.29 6.27 10.82
CA VAL A 119 17.14 6.46 11.71
C VAL A 119 17.48 7.57 12.67
N SER A 120 16.65 8.61 12.70
CA SER A 120 16.75 9.71 13.66
C SER A 120 15.64 9.53 14.68
N PRO A 121 15.89 8.87 15.83
CA PRO A 121 14.87 8.71 16.86
C PRO A 121 14.71 10.00 17.67
N HIS A 122 13.52 10.19 18.21
CA HIS A 122 13.32 11.17 19.28
C HIS A 122 13.78 10.55 20.61
N TYR A 123 14.76 11.18 21.25
CA TYR A 123 15.21 10.83 22.59
C TYR A 123 14.68 11.86 23.60
N TYR A 124 14.16 11.40 24.73
CA TYR A 124 13.75 12.28 25.84
C TYR A 124 14.92 12.46 26.81
N TYR A 125 15.39 13.70 26.95
CA TYR A 125 16.40 14.10 27.92
C TYR A 125 15.78 14.32 29.31
N PRO A 126 16.56 14.22 30.40
CA PRO A 126 16.08 14.54 31.74
C PRO A 126 15.46 15.95 31.86
N THR A 127 15.97 16.91 31.08
CA THR A 127 15.49 18.29 31.04
C THR A 127 14.08 18.42 30.43
N ASP A 128 13.62 17.42 29.65
CA ASP A 128 12.33 17.49 28.95
C ASP A 128 11.14 17.36 29.91
N LYS A 129 11.36 16.82 31.12
CA LYS A 129 10.34 16.66 32.17
C LYS A 129 9.97 17.95 32.91
N GLY A 130 10.60 19.07 32.54
CA GLY A 130 10.41 20.37 33.19
C GLY A 130 9.62 21.37 32.34
N TRP A 131 9.13 20.96 31.18
CA TRP A 131 8.43 21.87 30.27
C TRP A 131 7.04 22.20 30.81
N GLN A 132 6.68 23.48 30.84
CA GLN A 132 5.34 23.91 31.28
C GLN A 132 4.22 23.40 30.35
N PHE A 133 4.56 23.16 29.09
CA PHE A 133 3.70 22.58 28.08
C PHE A 133 4.48 21.47 27.37
N GLU A 134 4.24 20.23 27.77
CA GLU A 134 4.77 19.05 27.11
C GLU A 134 3.91 18.68 25.88
N GLY A 135 4.47 17.90 24.96
CA GLY A 135 3.66 17.22 23.94
C GLY A 135 2.71 16.22 24.60
N ALA A 136 1.76 15.67 23.85
CA ALA A 136 0.93 14.58 24.34
C ALA A 136 1.81 13.34 24.57
N LEU A 137 2.27 13.15 25.82
CA LEU A 137 2.99 11.98 26.33
C LEU A 137 2.03 11.05 27.06
#